data_AF-A0A918SXJ5-F1
#
_entry.id   AF-A0A918SXJ5-F1
#
_cell.length_a   1.000
_cell.length_b   1.000
_cell.length_c   1.000
_cell.angle_alpha   90.00
_cell.angle_beta   90.00
_cell.angle_gamma   90.00
#
_symmetry.space_group_name_H-M   'P 1'
#
loop_
_entity.id
_entity.type
_entity.pdbx_description
1 polymer ?
#
loop_
_entity_poly.entity_id
_entity_poly.type
_entity_poly.pdbx_seq_one_letter_code
_entity_poly.pdbx_strand_id
1 'polypeptide(L)'
;MLVHPSGVDVSSSALRFLTQLRRHRRAIGSRWRRLSAGHQALLTLAPGLTDAVRTASAKAYLILDGTFLPIDRIAADRPFHSGKHKKHGMNVQVLADPFGRLLWASPALPGAVHDIRAAREHGIVDALAEADTPCWTDKAYRGAGGTVRTPCRGRWDTLSAGRQAANRSHARIRTLVEQAVATLKSWRLLRKLRCSTTRITSLAQAVLTLHPTSSE
;
A
#
# COMPACT_ATOMS: atom_id res chain seq x y z
N MET A 1 -10.01 2.83 -30.49
CA MET A 1 -10.62 3.48 -29.31
C MET A 1 -10.77 2.40 -28.24
N LEU A 2 -9.78 2.25 -27.36
CA LEU A 2 -9.83 1.25 -26.29
C LEU A 2 -10.69 1.81 -25.17
N VAL A 3 -11.97 1.46 -25.16
CA VAL A 3 -12.82 1.59 -23.98
C VAL A 3 -12.25 0.60 -22.97
N HIS A 4 -11.62 1.09 -21.91
CA HIS A 4 -11.39 0.28 -20.72
C HIS A 4 -12.70 0.26 -19.95
N PRO A 5 -13.48 -0.84 -19.94
CA PRO A 5 -14.57 -0.96 -18.99
C PRO A 5 -13.94 -0.90 -17.60
N SER A 6 -14.27 0.13 -16.82
CA SER A 6 -13.93 0.19 -15.41
C SER A 6 -14.62 -0.97 -14.71
N GLY A 7 -13.86 -1.96 -14.24
CA GLY A 7 -14.35 -3.18 -13.60
C GLY A 7 -14.88 -3.01 -12.17
N VAL A 8 -15.43 -1.84 -11.84
CA VAL A 8 -16.07 -1.61 -10.54
C VAL A 8 -17.55 -1.38 -10.81
N ASP A 9 -18.36 -2.37 -10.50
CA ASP A 9 -19.81 -2.22 -10.47
C ASP A 9 -20.18 -1.41 -9.22
N VAL A 10 -20.30 -0.09 -9.39
CA VAL A 10 -20.62 0.82 -8.29
C VAL A 10 -22.13 0.89 -8.14
N SER A 11 -22.64 0.38 -7.03
CA SER A 11 -24.08 0.41 -6.75
C SER A 11 -24.65 1.83 -6.77
N SER A 12 -25.93 1.96 -7.13
CA SER A 12 -26.61 3.27 -7.11
C SER A 12 -26.65 3.88 -5.70
N SER A 13 -26.52 3.08 -4.64
CA SER A 13 -26.37 3.57 -3.26
C SER A 13 -25.00 4.20 -3.03
N ALA A 14 -23.91 3.59 -3.53
CA ALA A 14 -22.57 4.17 -3.46
C ALA A 14 -22.50 5.50 -4.23
N LEU A 15 -23.06 5.58 -5.44
CA LEU A 15 -23.10 6.84 -6.21
C LEU A 15 -23.90 7.94 -5.49
N ARG A 16 -25.04 7.60 -4.89
CA ARG A 16 -25.84 8.53 -4.08
C ARG A 16 -25.06 9.02 -2.85
N PHE A 17 -24.42 8.10 -2.12
CA PHE A 17 -23.59 8.44 -0.97
C PHE A 17 -22.44 9.38 -1.35
N LEU A 18 -21.68 9.07 -2.40
CA LEU A 18 -20.58 9.91 -2.89
C LEU A 18 -21.05 11.31 -3.28
N THR A 19 -22.22 11.41 -3.90
CA THR A 19 -22.84 12.68 -4.27
C THR A 19 -23.19 13.52 -3.04
N GLN A 20 -23.80 12.90 -2.03
CA GLN A 20 -24.15 13.58 -0.78
C GLN A 20 -22.91 13.97 0.03
N LEU A 21 -21.91 13.10 0.12
CA LEU A 21 -20.65 13.35 0.80
C LEU A 21 -19.93 14.56 0.20
N ARG A 22 -19.92 14.68 -1.14
CA ARG A 22 -19.34 15.85 -1.83
C ARG A 22 -20.10 17.14 -1.51
N ARG A 23 -21.44 17.10 -1.51
CA ARG A 23 -22.28 18.26 -1.14
C ARG A 23 -22.01 18.68 0.31
N HIS A 24 -21.99 17.71 1.23
CA HIS A 24 -21.72 17.93 2.64
C HIS A 24 -20.32 18.54 2.86
N ARG A 25 -19.26 17.96 2.26
CA ARG A 25 -17.88 18.49 2.36
C ARG A 25 -17.74 19.92 1.82
N ARG A 26 -18.53 20.29 0.80
CA ARG A 26 -18.59 21.68 0.32
C ARG A 26 -19.27 22.60 1.34
N ALA A 27 -20.41 22.18 1.89
CA ALA A 27 -21.16 22.94 2.88
C ALA A 27 -20.33 23.24 4.14
N ILE A 28 -19.61 22.25 4.67
CA ILE A 28 -18.79 22.42 5.89
C ILE A 28 -17.42 23.06 5.64
N GLY A 29 -17.10 23.48 4.41
CA GLY A 29 -15.80 24.07 4.09
C GLY A 29 -14.61 23.12 4.33
N SER A 30 -14.82 21.81 4.20
CA SER A 30 -13.79 20.80 4.45
C SER A 30 -12.61 20.96 3.49
N ARG A 31 -11.39 20.69 3.95
CA ARG A 31 -10.17 20.73 3.11
C ARG A 31 -10.24 19.78 1.92
N TRP A 32 -10.99 18.68 2.06
CA TRP A 32 -11.20 17.64 1.05
C TRP A 32 -11.97 18.14 -0.18
N ARG A 33 -12.71 19.26 -0.08
CA ARG A 33 -13.43 19.86 -1.22
C ARG A 33 -12.51 20.32 -2.36
N ARG A 34 -11.21 20.52 -2.07
CA ARG A 34 -10.18 20.91 -3.03
C ARG A 34 -9.81 19.79 -4.01
N LEU A 35 -10.18 18.56 -3.71
CA LEU A 35 -9.97 17.41 -4.60
C LEU A 35 -11.08 17.35 -5.66
N SER A 36 -10.73 16.85 -6.86
CA SER A 36 -11.71 16.59 -7.91
C SER A 36 -12.76 15.56 -7.47
N ALA A 37 -13.93 15.53 -8.13
CA ALA A 37 -14.97 14.56 -7.81
C ALA A 37 -14.46 13.11 -7.90
N GLY A 38 -13.64 12.81 -8.91
CA GLY A 38 -12.99 11.50 -9.05
C GLY A 38 -12.04 11.16 -7.90
N HIS A 39 -11.18 12.09 -7.47
CA HIS A 39 -10.30 11.85 -6.32
C HIS A 39 -11.07 11.68 -5.01
N GLN A 40 -12.15 12.44 -4.80
CA GLN A 40 -13.00 12.25 -3.63
C GLN A 40 -13.71 10.89 -3.65
N ALA A 41 -14.17 10.45 -4.82
CA ALA A 41 -14.77 9.12 -5.00
C ALA A 41 -13.77 8.01 -4.70
N LEU A 42 -12.56 8.09 -5.27
CA LEU A 42 -11.51 7.11 -5.06
C LEU A 42 -11.10 6.98 -3.59
N LEU A 43 -10.87 8.10 -2.90
CA LEU A 43 -10.55 8.08 -1.46
C LEU A 43 -11.69 7.55 -0.58
N THR A 44 -12.90 7.48 -1.10
CA THR A 44 -14.06 6.96 -0.37
C THR A 44 -14.33 5.49 -0.69
N LEU A 45 -13.99 5.04 -1.90
CA LEU A 45 -14.17 3.66 -2.35
C LEU A 45 -12.96 2.77 -2.05
N ALA A 46 -11.76 3.35 -1.95
CA ALA A 46 -10.57 2.62 -1.56
C ALA A 46 -10.66 2.25 -0.06
N PRO A 47 -10.34 1.00 0.30
CA PRO A 47 -10.37 0.57 1.69
C PRO A 47 -9.38 1.38 2.54
N GLY A 48 -9.79 1.71 3.77
CA GLY A 48 -8.90 2.31 4.76
C GLY A 48 -7.97 1.27 5.39
N LEU A 49 -6.97 1.75 6.15
CA LEU A 49 -6.08 0.87 6.90
C LEU A 49 -6.87 0.00 7.91
N THR A 50 -7.81 0.61 8.64
CA THR A 50 -8.69 -0.09 9.58
C THR A 50 -9.54 -1.15 8.90
N ASP A 51 -10.06 -0.89 7.70
CA ASP A 51 -10.83 -1.88 6.94
C ASP A 51 -9.96 -3.06 6.51
N ALA A 52 -8.72 -2.81 6.10
CA ALA A 52 -7.78 -3.85 5.72
C ALA A 52 -7.34 -4.70 6.90
N VAL A 53 -7.06 -4.08 8.05
CA VAL A 53 -6.74 -4.78 9.30
C VAL A 53 -7.94 -5.60 9.78
N ARG A 54 -9.17 -5.05 9.77
CA ARG A 54 -10.39 -5.80 10.11
C ARG A 54 -10.67 -6.97 9.14
N THR A 55 -10.44 -6.75 7.85
CA THR A 55 -10.54 -7.84 6.85
C THR A 55 -9.54 -8.95 7.13
N ALA A 56 -8.39 -8.59 7.73
CA ALA A 56 -7.35 -9.53 8.08
C ALA A 56 -7.48 -10.15 9.46
N SER A 57 -8.20 -9.55 10.42
CA SER A 57 -8.53 -10.20 11.69
C SER A 57 -9.47 -11.39 11.49
N ALA A 58 -10.22 -11.42 10.38
CA ALA A 58 -10.92 -12.61 9.90
C ALA A 58 -10.00 -13.62 9.18
N LYS A 59 -8.71 -13.30 9.03
CA LYS A 59 -7.67 -14.12 8.38
C LYS A 59 -6.55 -14.43 9.38
N ALA A 60 -5.61 -15.28 8.99
CA ALA A 60 -4.54 -15.73 9.90
C ALA A 60 -3.43 -14.68 10.12
N TYR A 61 -3.07 -13.89 9.09
CA TYR A 61 -2.01 -12.89 9.16
C TYR A 61 -2.08 -11.90 8.00
N LEU A 62 -1.32 -10.82 8.10
CA LEU A 62 -1.04 -9.86 7.03
C LEU A 62 0.39 -9.97 6.53
N ILE A 63 0.64 -9.42 5.34
CA ILE A 63 1.98 -9.24 4.80
C ILE A 63 2.15 -7.77 4.41
N LEU A 64 3.15 -7.11 4.99
CA LEU A 64 3.47 -5.70 4.74
C LEU A 64 4.76 -5.60 3.92
N ASP A 65 4.70 -4.82 2.85
CA ASP A 65 5.88 -4.51 2.03
C ASP A 65 5.87 -3.07 1.51
N GLY A 66 7.06 -2.58 1.18
CA GLY A 66 7.30 -1.24 0.68
C GLY A 66 7.59 -1.30 -0.81
N THR A 67 6.82 -0.57 -1.62
CA THR A 67 7.00 -0.53 -3.06
C THR A 67 7.44 0.85 -3.54
N PHE A 68 8.56 0.85 -4.26
CA PHE A 68 9.09 2.04 -4.90
C PHE A 68 8.41 2.27 -6.26
N LEU A 69 7.86 3.46 -6.46
CA LEU A 69 7.23 3.91 -7.69
C LEU A 69 8.10 5.00 -8.35
N PRO A 70 8.77 4.71 -9.48
CA PRO A 70 9.66 5.68 -10.12
C PRO A 70 8.91 6.92 -10.62
N ILE A 71 9.50 8.09 -10.43
CA ILE A 71 9.03 9.38 -10.98
C ILE A 71 10.13 10.02 -11.83
N ASP A 72 9.77 11.03 -12.64
CA ASP A 72 10.77 11.93 -13.21
C ASP A 72 11.40 12.81 -12.11
N ARG A 73 12.67 13.19 -12.31
CA ARG A 73 13.36 14.10 -11.39
C ARG A 73 12.60 15.43 -11.31
N ILE A 74 12.36 15.90 -10.09
CA ILE A 74 11.72 17.19 -9.82
C ILE A 74 12.66 18.10 -9.04
N ALA A 75 12.40 19.42 -9.06
CA ALA A 75 13.29 20.44 -8.49
C ALA A 75 13.62 20.22 -6.99
N ALA A 76 12.67 19.69 -6.21
CA ALA A 76 12.92 19.35 -4.81
C ALA A 76 14.02 18.27 -4.62
N ASP A 77 14.22 17.42 -5.64
CA ASP A 77 15.34 16.50 -5.83
C ASP A 77 15.59 15.50 -4.69
N ARG A 78 16.33 15.91 -3.66
CA ARG A 78 16.83 15.05 -2.57
C ARG A 78 15.77 14.20 -1.87
N PRO A 79 14.58 14.72 -1.47
CA PRO A 79 13.58 13.92 -0.76
C PRO A 79 13.06 12.74 -1.59
N PHE A 80 13.09 12.88 -2.92
CA PHE A 80 12.52 11.89 -3.84
C PHE A 80 13.58 10.92 -4.36
N HIS A 81 14.88 11.24 -4.22
CA HIS A 81 15.96 10.36 -4.65
C HIS A 81 16.18 9.22 -3.64
N SER A 82 15.91 8.00 -4.05
CA SER A 82 16.21 6.81 -3.25
C SER A 82 17.64 6.32 -3.48
N GLY A 83 18.45 6.30 -2.43
CA GLY A 83 19.80 5.71 -2.48
C GLY A 83 19.79 4.22 -2.84
N LYS A 84 18.79 3.47 -2.35
CA LYS A 84 18.61 2.03 -2.64
C LYS A 84 18.35 1.77 -4.12
N HIS A 85 17.51 2.60 -4.76
CA HIS A 85 17.10 2.41 -6.15
C HIS A 85 17.90 3.26 -7.16
N LYS A 86 18.75 4.18 -6.69
CA LYS A 86 19.51 5.16 -7.50
C LYS A 86 18.63 5.94 -8.48
N LYS A 87 17.40 6.25 -8.06
CA LYS A 87 16.34 6.85 -8.88
C LYS A 87 15.44 7.74 -8.02
N HIS A 88 14.78 8.70 -8.66
CA HIS A 88 13.67 9.43 -8.06
C HIS A 88 12.40 8.60 -8.05
N GLY A 89 11.67 8.65 -6.95
CA GLY A 89 10.41 7.94 -6.83
C GLY A 89 9.64 8.31 -5.58
N MET A 90 8.55 7.57 -5.40
CA MET A 90 7.73 7.57 -4.20
C MET A 90 7.81 6.21 -3.52
N ASN A 91 7.66 6.19 -2.21
CA ASN A 91 7.47 5.00 -1.41
C ASN A 91 5.98 4.84 -1.09
N VAL A 92 5.40 3.68 -1.39
CA VAL A 92 4.04 3.29 -1.00
C VAL A 92 4.13 1.98 -0.22
N GLN A 93 3.48 1.94 0.94
CA GLN A 93 3.38 0.72 1.74
C GLN A 93 2.13 -0.04 1.31
N VAL A 94 2.21 -1.36 1.25
CA VAL A 94 1.09 -2.22 0.86
C VAL A 94 0.82 -3.27 1.92
N LEU A 95 -0.45 -3.61 2.12
CA LEU A 95 -0.87 -4.77 2.89
C LEU A 95 -1.52 -5.79 1.97
N ALA A 96 -1.05 -7.03 2.07
CA ALA A 96 -1.64 -8.17 1.38
C ALA A 96 -2.11 -9.23 2.38
N ASP A 97 -3.06 -10.05 1.94
CA ASP A 97 -3.56 -11.18 2.70
C ASP A 97 -2.73 -12.47 2.45
N PRO A 98 -3.01 -13.57 3.17
CA PRO A 98 -2.34 -14.86 2.97
C PRO A 98 -2.58 -15.51 1.60
N PHE A 99 -3.46 -14.96 0.76
CA PHE A 99 -3.73 -15.41 -0.60
C PHE A 99 -3.04 -14.52 -1.65
N GLY A 100 -2.21 -13.56 -1.23
CA GLY A 100 -1.54 -12.61 -2.12
C GLY A 100 -2.47 -11.54 -2.69
N ARG A 101 -3.68 -11.36 -2.12
CA ARG A 101 -4.59 -10.28 -2.54
C ARG A 101 -4.17 -8.98 -1.88
N LEU A 102 -4.07 -7.92 -2.68
CA LEU A 102 -3.78 -6.57 -2.20
C LEU A 102 -5.01 -6.02 -1.45
N LEU A 103 -4.87 -5.77 -0.15
CA LEU A 103 -5.96 -5.24 0.70
C LEU A 103 -5.88 -3.73 0.86
N TRP A 104 -4.67 -3.16 0.84
CA TRP A 104 -4.47 -1.75 1.11
C TRP A 104 -3.18 -1.22 0.52
N ALA A 105 -3.18 0.06 0.18
CA ALA A 105 -2.01 0.83 -0.24
C ALA A 105 -2.01 2.19 0.46
N SER A 106 -0.86 2.55 1.03
CA SER A 106 -0.70 3.79 1.77
C SER A 106 -0.71 5.03 0.85
N PRO A 107 -0.94 6.21 1.43
CA PRO A 107 -0.50 7.45 0.80
C PRO A 107 0.97 7.38 0.40
N ALA A 108 1.31 7.98 -0.73
CA ALA A 108 2.68 7.98 -1.24
C ALA A 108 3.55 8.96 -0.47
N LEU A 109 4.69 8.49 0.03
CA LEU A 109 5.74 9.29 0.66
C LEU A 109 6.93 9.49 -0.30
N PRO A 110 7.81 10.47 -0.06
CA PRO A 110 9.02 10.62 -0.86
C PRO A 110 9.89 9.35 -0.84
N GLY A 111 10.50 8.99 -1.99
CA GLY A 111 11.22 7.73 -2.17
C GLY A 111 12.48 7.54 -1.32
N ALA A 112 12.96 8.57 -0.64
CA ALA A 112 14.05 8.48 0.34
C ALA A 112 13.58 7.99 1.73
N VAL A 113 12.27 8.00 2.01
CA VAL A 113 11.72 7.58 3.30
C VAL A 113 11.89 6.07 3.47
N HIS A 114 12.55 5.67 4.56
CA HIS A 114 12.73 4.27 4.94
C HIS A 114 11.40 3.59 5.27
N ASP A 115 11.25 2.32 4.92
CA ASP A 115 10.00 1.57 5.06
C ASP A 115 9.47 1.53 6.50
N ILE A 116 10.34 1.29 7.49
CA ILE A 116 9.93 1.36 8.90
C ILE A 116 9.39 2.74 9.32
N ARG A 117 9.97 3.81 8.77
CA ARG A 117 9.50 5.18 9.05
C ARG A 117 8.15 5.41 8.39
N ALA A 118 7.99 5.00 7.13
CA ALA A 118 6.72 5.07 6.42
C ALA A 118 5.61 4.29 7.14
N ALA A 119 5.90 3.09 7.63
CA ALA A 119 4.95 2.28 8.36
C ALA A 119 4.47 2.93 9.65
N ARG A 120 5.38 3.55 10.41
CA ARG A 120 5.03 4.31 11.63
C ARG A 120 4.26 5.58 11.31
N GLU A 121 4.69 6.34 10.29
CA GLU A 121 4.02 7.57 9.85
C GLU A 121 2.57 7.30 9.41
N HIS A 122 2.30 6.13 8.84
CA HIS A 122 0.97 5.71 8.44
C HIS A 122 0.19 4.97 9.55
N GLY A 123 0.73 4.83 10.76
CA GLY A 123 0.07 4.15 11.88
C GLY A 123 -0.13 2.64 11.66
N ILE A 124 0.60 2.03 10.72
CA ILE A 124 0.42 0.60 10.38
C ILE A 124 0.79 -0.28 11.56
N VAL A 125 1.91 0.02 12.22
CA VAL A 125 2.40 -0.75 13.37
C VAL A 125 1.40 -0.70 14.52
N ASP A 126 0.86 0.48 14.81
CA ASP A 126 -0.08 0.68 15.90
C ASP A 126 -1.41 -0.01 15.61
N ALA A 127 -1.94 0.12 14.38
CA ALA A 127 -3.17 -0.55 13.97
C ALA A 127 -3.06 -2.09 14.02
N LEU A 128 -1.90 -2.65 13.65
CA LEU A 128 -1.65 -4.09 13.74
C LEU A 128 -1.52 -4.57 15.18
N ALA A 129 -0.98 -3.75 16.07
CA ALA A 129 -0.86 -4.08 17.49
C ALA A 129 -2.22 -3.99 18.21
N GLU A 130 -3.00 -2.94 17.92
CA GLU A 130 -4.35 -2.75 18.48
C GLU A 130 -5.30 -3.89 18.10
N ALA A 131 -5.19 -4.41 16.87
CA ALA A 131 -5.98 -5.54 16.39
C ALA A 131 -5.36 -6.93 16.69
N ASP A 132 -4.25 -7.00 17.43
CA ASP A 132 -3.47 -8.22 17.67
C ASP A 132 -3.25 -9.10 16.42
N THR A 133 -3.03 -8.45 15.27
CA THR A 133 -2.96 -9.14 13.97
C THR A 133 -1.50 -9.39 13.58
N PRO A 134 -1.04 -10.67 13.46
CA PRO A 134 0.31 -10.98 13.02
C PRO A 134 0.59 -10.41 11.63
N CYS A 135 1.76 -9.80 11.44
CA CYS A 135 2.15 -9.24 10.14
C CYS A 135 3.57 -9.64 9.76
N TRP A 136 3.75 -10.22 8.58
CA TRP A 136 5.07 -10.61 8.06
C TRP A 136 5.63 -9.53 7.15
N THR A 137 6.91 -9.20 7.33
CA THR A 137 7.54 -8.07 6.63
C THR A 137 8.97 -8.35 6.24
N ASP A 138 9.52 -7.59 5.29
CA ASP A 138 10.95 -7.66 5.00
C ASP A 138 11.84 -7.11 6.13
N LYS A 139 13.15 -7.13 5.92
CA LYS A 139 14.15 -6.63 6.88
C LYS A 139 14.15 -5.10 7.06
N ALA A 140 13.55 -4.34 6.15
CA ALA A 140 13.49 -2.88 6.21
C ALA A 140 12.54 -2.37 7.30
N TYR A 141 11.65 -3.24 7.81
CA TYR A 141 10.75 -2.97 8.94
C TYR A 141 11.32 -3.35 10.31
N ARG A 142 12.63 -3.60 10.38
CA ARG A 142 13.29 -3.93 11.65
C ARG A 142 13.06 -2.80 12.66
N GLY A 143 12.65 -3.20 13.87
CA GLY A 143 12.32 -2.27 14.96
C GLY A 143 10.86 -1.85 14.99
N ALA A 144 9.98 -2.42 14.15
CA ALA A 144 8.54 -2.24 14.28
C ALA A 144 8.00 -2.71 15.64
N GLY A 145 8.39 -3.92 16.08
CA GLY A 145 7.92 -4.49 17.35
C GLY A 145 6.50 -5.04 17.27
N GLY A 146 5.92 -5.40 18.42
CA GLY A 146 4.56 -5.91 18.53
C GLY A 146 4.32 -7.18 17.71
N THR A 147 3.26 -7.14 16.89
CA THR A 147 2.81 -8.25 16.04
C THR A 147 3.58 -8.36 14.72
N VAL A 148 4.51 -7.44 14.45
CA VAL A 148 5.31 -7.39 13.21
C VAL A 148 6.51 -8.34 13.28
N ARG A 149 6.60 -9.24 12.29
CA ARG A 149 7.59 -10.32 12.20
C ARG A 149 8.53 -10.12 11.01
N THR A 150 9.77 -9.73 11.33
CA THR A 150 10.89 -9.61 10.38
C THR A 150 11.76 -10.88 10.38
N PRO A 151 12.45 -11.21 9.27
CA PRO A 151 13.33 -12.38 9.22
C PRO A 151 14.52 -12.23 10.19
N CYS A 152 15.04 -13.37 10.66
CA CYS A 152 16.21 -13.40 11.54
C CYS A 152 17.46 -12.88 10.82
N ARG A 153 18.22 -12.00 11.49
CA ARG A 153 19.47 -11.43 10.96
C ARG A 153 20.65 -12.37 11.17
N GLY A 154 21.51 -12.47 10.17
CA GLY A 154 22.80 -13.17 10.21
C GLY A 154 23.27 -13.48 8.80
N ARG A 155 24.55 -13.84 8.61
CA ARG A 155 24.93 -14.53 7.38
C ARG A 155 24.35 -15.94 7.42
N TRP A 156 23.99 -16.47 6.25
CA TRP A 156 23.28 -17.74 6.16
C TRP A 156 24.03 -18.89 6.87
N ASP A 157 25.31 -19.05 6.54
CA ASP A 157 26.27 -19.99 7.13
C ASP A 157 26.39 -19.88 8.67
N THR A 158 26.24 -18.67 9.21
CA THR A 158 26.31 -18.43 10.66
C THR A 158 24.98 -18.64 11.41
N LEU A 159 23.87 -18.83 10.69
CA LEU A 159 22.56 -19.04 11.31
C LEU A 159 22.38 -20.52 11.69
N SER A 160 21.90 -20.78 12.91
CA SER A 160 21.42 -22.11 13.30
C SER A 160 20.40 -22.65 12.30
N ALA A 161 20.33 -23.98 12.13
CA ALA A 161 19.37 -24.64 11.23
C ALA A 161 17.91 -24.18 11.46
N GLY A 162 17.49 -23.98 12.72
CA GLY A 162 16.15 -23.48 13.05
C GLY A 162 15.88 -22.06 12.53
N ARG A 163 16.84 -21.14 12.68
CA ARG A 163 16.74 -19.77 12.12
C ARG A 163 16.76 -19.76 10.59
N GLN A 164 17.56 -20.63 9.96
CA GLN A 164 17.52 -20.79 8.50
C GLN A 164 16.16 -21.32 8.04
N ALA A 165 15.59 -22.32 8.72
CA ALA A 165 14.26 -22.84 8.42
C ALA A 165 13.18 -21.76 8.57
N ALA A 166 13.20 -20.98 9.66
CA ALA A 166 12.30 -19.85 9.85
C ALA A 166 12.42 -18.82 8.73
N ASN A 167 13.65 -18.46 8.32
CA ASN A 167 13.88 -17.55 7.20
C ASN A 167 13.40 -18.11 5.85
N ARG A 168 13.47 -19.43 5.62
CA ARG A 168 12.89 -20.05 4.41
C ARG A 168 11.37 -19.94 4.41
N SER A 169 10.71 -20.25 5.52
CA SER A 169 9.26 -20.09 5.65
C SER A 169 8.86 -18.63 5.48
N HIS A 170 9.63 -17.71 6.06
CA HIS A 170 9.44 -16.27 5.92
C HIS A 170 9.53 -15.83 4.44
N ALA A 171 10.56 -16.30 3.71
CA ALA A 171 10.72 -16.02 2.29
C ALA A 171 9.55 -16.55 1.44
N ARG A 172 9.00 -17.73 1.76
CA ARG A 172 7.80 -18.27 1.09
C ARG A 172 6.56 -17.43 1.33
N ILE A 173 6.38 -16.88 2.53
CA ILE A 173 5.27 -15.96 2.79
C ILE A 173 5.47 -14.67 1.98
N ARG A 174 6.70 -14.18 1.90
CA ARG A 174 7.01 -12.95 1.16
C ARG A 174 6.73 -13.01 -0.34
N THR A 175 6.77 -14.19 -0.97
CA THR A 175 6.43 -14.29 -2.40
C THR A 175 4.98 -13.85 -2.67
N LEU A 176 4.08 -13.97 -1.70
CA LEU A 176 2.68 -13.56 -1.83
C LEU A 176 2.52 -12.03 -1.91
N VAL A 177 3.26 -11.27 -1.09
CA VAL A 177 3.22 -9.80 -1.19
C VAL A 177 3.98 -9.30 -2.42
N GLU A 178 5.05 -9.99 -2.83
CA GLU A 178 5.73 -9.68 -4.09
C GLU A 178 4.79 -9.87 -5.29
N GLN A 179 3.95 -10.91 -5.28
CA GLN A 179 2.89 -11.11 -6.25
C GLN A 179 1.86 -9.97 -6.21
N ALA A 180 1.37 -9.58 -5.02
CA ALA A 180 0.44 -8.45 -4.87
C ALA A 180 1.03 -7.13 -5.43
N VAL A 181 2.31 -6.87 -5.14
CA VAL A 181 3.04 -5.70 -5.65
C VAL A 181 3.27 -5.79 -7.16
N ALA A 182 3.58 -6.97 -7.69
CA ALA A 182 3.73 -7.18 -9.12
C ALA A 182 2.40 -6.89 -9.84
N THR A 183 1.29 -7.34 -9.27
CA THR A 183 -0.06 -7.05 -9.75
C THR A 183 -0.37 -5.56 -9.74
N LEU A 184 -0.02 -4.84 -8.67
CA LEU A 184 -0.09 -3.38 -8.62
C LEU A 184 0.73 -2.76 -9.77
N LYS A 185 1.96 -3.24 -9.99
CA LYS A 185 2.89 -2.73 -11.02
C LYS A 185 2.60 -3.20 -12.45
N SER A 186 1.64 -4.11 -12.65
CA SER A 186 1.14 -4.50 -13.97
C SER A 186 0.52 -3.31 -14.71
N TRP A 187 -0.05 -2.36 -13.96
CA TRP A 187 -0.55 -1.09 -14.46
C TRP A 187 0.61 -0.25 -15.02
N ARG A 188 0.61 -0.06 -16.34
CA ARG A 188 1.68 0.67 -17.06
C ARG A 188 2.00 2.03 -16.43
N LEU A 189 0.98 2.68 -15.88
CA LEU A 189 1.07 3.96 -15.17
C LEU A 189 2.07 3.94 -14.00
N LEU A 190 2.09 2.86 -13.21
CA LEU A 190 2.91 2.75 -12.00
C LEU A 190 4.38 2.36 -12.29
N ARG A 191 4.70 1.99 -13.55
CA ARG A 191 6.09 1.66 -13.95
C ARG A 191 6.99 2.88 -14.01
N LYS A 192 6.44 4.03 -14.42
CA LYS A 192 7.09 5.34 -14.38
C LYS A 192 6.03 6.44 -14.39
N LEU A 193 5.89 7.12 -13.27
CA LEU A 193 4.89 8.16 -13.07
C LEU A 193 5.39 9.50 -13.60
N ARG A 194 4.74 10.02 -14.63
CA ARG A 194 5.01 11.33 -15.25
C ARG A 194 3.97 12.37 -14.83
N CYS A 195 3.72 12.48 -13.53
CA CYS A 195 2.73 13.39 -12.98
C CYS A 195 3.23 14.01 -11.67
N SER A 196 2.55 15.05 -11.20
CA SER A 196 2.84 15.65 -9.90
C SER A 196 2.79 14.59 -8.79
N THR A 197 3.75 14.63 -7.87
CA THR A 197 3.86 13.71 -6.72
C THR A 197 2.60 13.71 -5.85
N THR A 198 1.90 14.85 -5.79
CA THR A 198 0.63 15.01 -5.07
C THR A 198 -0.51 14.14 -5.60
N ARG A 199 -0.43 13.68 -6.86
CA ARG A 199 -1.46 12.83 -7.50
C ARG A 199 -1.23 11.34 -7.28
N ILE A 200 -0.03 10.95 -6.83
CA ILE A 200 0.39 9.55 -6.81
C ILE A 200 -0.43 8.73 -5.81
N THR A 201 -0.75 9.31 -4.64
CA THR A 201 -1.68 8.69 -3.67
C THR A 201 -3.02 8.35 -4.32
N SER A 202 -3.64 9.31 -5.02
CA SER A 202 -4.93 9.06 -5.67
C SER A 202 -4.82 8.03 -6.79
N LEU A 203 -3.68 7.95 -7.49
CA LEU A 203 -3.45 6.92 -8.50
C LEU A 203 -3.27 5.53 -7.87
N ALA A 204 -2.52 5.41 -6.78
CA ALA A 204 -2.36 4.15 -6.07
C ALA A 204 -3.71 3.64 -5.52
N GLN A 205 -4.50 4.54 -4.93
CA GLN A 205 -5.85 4.24 -4.45
C GLN A 205 -6.80 3.89 -5.62
N ALA A 206 -6.71 4.59 -6.76
CA ALA A 206 -7.46 4.23 -7.96
C ALA A 206 -7.14 2.82 -8.42
N VAL A 207 -5.85 2.48 -8.51
CA VAL A 207 -5.44 1.15 -8.93
C VAL A 207 -5.94 0.11 -7.93
N LEU A 208 -5.84 0.36 -6.63
CA LEU A 208 -6.36 -0.53 -5.59
C LEU A 208 -7.88 -0.78 -5.74
N THR A 209 -8.66 0.27 -5.96
CA THR A 209 -10.13 0.16 -6.14
C THR A 209 -10.52 -0.51 -7.45
N LEU A 210 -9.80 -0.20 -8.53
CA LEU A 210 -10.10 -0.68 -9.88
C LEU A 210 -9.49 -2.05 -10.18
N HIS A 211 -8.54 -2.51 -9.37
CA HIS A 211 -7.92 -3.80 -9.58
C HIS A 211 -8.98 -4.88 -9.32
N PRO A 212 -9.31 -5.71 -10.32
CA PRO A 212 -10.24 -6.81 -10.10
C PRO A 212 -9.66 -7.68 -9.00
N THR A 213 -10.34 -7.76 -7.87
CA THR A 213 -10.14 -8.85 -6.93
C THR A 213 -10.63 -10.10 -7.65
N SER A 214 -9.76 -10.73 -8.45
CA SER A 214 -10.06 -12.01 -9.09
C SER A 214 -10.55 -12.96 -7.99
N SER A 215 -11.87 -13.07 -7.93
CA SER A 215 -12.60 -13.99 -7.10
C SER A 215 -13.27 -14.88 -8.11
N GLU A 216 -12.52 -15.88 -8.53
CA GLU A 216 -12.96 -17.18 -9.03
C GLU A 216 -11.75 -18.11 -8.99
#